data_AF-A0A1S9PGX7-F1
#
_entry.id   AF-A0A1S9PGX7-F1
#
_cell.length_a   1.000
_cell.length_b   1.000
_cell.length_c   1.000
_cell.angle_alpha   90.00
_cell.angle_beta   90.00
_cell.angle_gamma   90.00
#
_symmetry.space_group_name_H-M   'P 1'
#
loop_
_entity.id
_entity.type
_entity.pdbx_description
1 polymer ?
#
loop_
_entity_poly.entity_id
_entity_poly.type
_entity_poly.pdbx_seq_one_letter_code
_entity_poly.pdbx_strand_id
1 'polypeptide(L)'
;MLFKFYSKAVIGPSVFVLLANIIYAIAYARLSNYKSEWETADSNAKYMLIFGVFNSVVIGILSLPIFLNTYPSINSNPLLRLLSWFLLPATWHMFIFWVSSQDYSASEDLIENPFILAAINTWPYILGLWFTYKQFHKQISKAV
;
A
#
# COMPACT_ATOMS: atom_id res chain seq x y z
N MET A 1 -2.44 -14.36 -18.11
CA MET A 1 -1.94 -12.99 -18.40
C MET A 1 -2.15 -12.03 -17.23
N LEU A 2 -3.38 -11.90 -16.69
CA LEU A 2 -3.70 -10.96 -15.60
C LEU A 2 -2.91 -11.19 -14.30
N PHE A 3 -2.59 -12.44 -13.96
CA PHE A 3 -1.77 -12.74 -12.77
C PHE A 3 -0.39 -12.06 -12.79
N LYS A 4 0.23 -11.90 -13.96
CA LYS A 4 1.51 -11.18 -14.11
C LYS A 4 1.38 -9.72 -13.71
N PHE A 5 0.26 -9.10 -14.04
CA PHE A 5 -0.02 -7.72 -13.65
C PHE A 5 -0.33 -7.63 -12.16
N TYR A 6 -1.19 -8.51 -11.66
CA TYR A 6 -1.49 -8.58 -10.22
C TYR A 6 -0.22 -8.72 -9.38
N SER A 7 0.66 -9.67 -9.73
CA SER A 7 1.95 -9.87 -9.05
C SER A 7 2.83 -8.61 -9.07
N LYS A 8 2.90 -7.90 -10.20
CA LYS A 8 3.66 -6.64 -10.28
C LYS A 8 3.03 -5.48 -9.50
N ALA A 9 1.70 -5.40 -9.47
CA ALA A 9 0.97 -4.32 -8.81
C ALA A 9 0.90 -4.50 -7.29
N VAL A 10 0.94 -5.74 -6.80
CA VAL A 10 0.73 -6.08 -5.38
C VAL A 10 1.99 -6.66 -4.77
N ILE A 11 2.47 -7.80 -5.28
CA ILE A 11 3.55 -8.57 -4.63
C ILE A 11 4.86 -7.78 -4.61
N GLY A 12 5.23 -7.14 -5.73
CA GLY A 12 6.42 -6.28 -5.80
C GLY A 12 6.39 -5.16 -4.75
N PRO A 13 5.35 -4.32 -4.74
CA PRO A 13 5.15 -3.32 -3.69
C PRO A 13 5.09 -3.87 -2.27
N SER A 14 4.46 -5.03 -2.03
CA SER A 14 4.44 -5.66 -0.69
C SER A 14 5.83 -6.02 -0.19
N VAL A 15 6.68 -6.60 -1.03
CA VAL A 15 8.08 -6.87 -0.65
C VAL A 15 8.80 -5.57 -0.31
N PHE A 16 8.61 -4.52 -1.12
CA PHE A 16 9.21 -3.21 -0.84
C PHE A 16 8.71 -2.63 0.49
N VAL A 17 7.41 -2.66 0.74
CA VAL A 17 6.79 -2.15 1.98
C VAL A 17 7.30 -2.92 3.19
N LEU A 18 7.41 -4.25 3.12
CA LEU A 18 7.95 -5.04 4.22
C LEU A 18 9.41 -4.68 4.52
N LEU A 19 10.25 -4.55 3.49
CA LEU A 19 11.64 -4.12 3.67
C LEU A 19 11.73 -2.70 4.24
N ALA A 20 10.89 -1.78 3.76
CA ALA A 20 10.84 -0.41 4.26
C ALA A 20 10.40 -0.36 5.73
N ASN A 21 9.40 -1.15 6.15
CA ASN A 21 8.99 -1.25 7.54
C ASN A 21 10.10 -1.86 8.43
N ILE A 22 10.88 -2.84 7.93
CA ILE A 22 12.04 -3.37 8.67
C ILE A 22 13.09 -2.27 8.89
N ILE A 23 13.45 -1.53 7.83
CA ILE A 23 14.42 -0.43 7.92
C ILE A 23 13.91 0.64 8.88
N TYR A 24 12.63 1.00 8.77
CA TYR A 24 11.99 2.00 9.63
C TYR A 24 11.96 1.57 11.10
N ALA A 25 11.61 0.31 11.38
CA ALA A 25 11.61 -0.24 12.73
C ALA A 25 13.02 -0.24 13.36
N ILE A 26 14.05 -0.58 12.58
CA ILE A 26 15.45 -0.49 13.04
C ILE A 26 15.85 0.96 13.33
N ALA A 27 15.50 1.90 12.44
CA ALA A 27 15.78 3.32 12.64
C ALA A 27 15.05 3.86 13.88
N TYR A 28 13.77 3.51 14.06
CA TYR A 28 12.96 3.89 15.22
C TYR A 28 13.58 3.40 16.53
N ALA A 29 14.00 2.13 16.58
CA ALA A 29 14.63 1.55 17.77
C ALA A 29 16.00 2.17 18.11
N ARG A 30 16.70 2.76 17.13
CA ARG A 30 18.04 3.35 17.30
C ARG A 30 18.04 4.86 17.53
N LEU A 31 17.07 5.56 16.95
CA LEU A 31 17.06 7.02 16.85
C LEU A 31 15.92 7.67 17.63
N SER A 32 14.85 6.94 17.98
CA SER A 32 13.81 7.54 18.82
C SER A 32 14.32 7.67 20.26
N ASN A 33 14.04 8.83 20.86
CA ASN A 33 14.28 9.06 22.28
C ASN A 33 13.06 8.63 23.13
N TYR A 34 12.12 7.90 22.52
CA TYR A 34 10.85 7.54 23.12
C TYR A 34 11.07 6.65 24.36
N LYS A 35 10.64 7.17 25.51
CA LYS A 35 10.61 6.46 26.79
C LYS A 35 9.21 6.60 27.36
N SER A 36 8.29 5.72 26.98
CA SER A 36 7.06 5.56 27.75
C SER A 36 7.19 4.39 28.72
N GLU A 37 6.48 4.48 29.84
CA GLU A 37 6.46 3.43 30.86
C GLU A 37 5.71 2.17 30.40
N TRP A 38 4.88 2.27 29.36
CA TRP A 38 3.94 1.23 28.92
C TRP A 38 4.25 0.66 27.53
N GLU A 39 4.86 1.47 26.66
CA GLU A 39 5.33 1.10 25.33
C GLU A 39 6.85 1.26 25.23
N THR A 40 7.52 0.14 24.99
CA THR A 40 8.94 0.11 24.67
C THR A 40 9.14 0.32 23.17
N ALA A 41 10.31 0.84 22.76
CA ALA A 41 10.64 0.96 21.34
C ALA A 41 10.56 -0.39 20.59
N ASP A 42 10.81 -1.50 21.28
CA ASP A 42 10.71 -2.87 20.75
C ASP A 42 9.25 -3.29 20.48
N SER A 43 8.29 -2.88 21.31
CA SER A 43 6.86 -3.14 21.04
C SER A 43 6.36 -2.38 19.82
N ASN A 44 6.74 -1.10 19.65
CA ASN A 44 6.36 -0.32 18.47
C ASN A 44 6.96 -0.88 17.18
N ALA A 45 8.22 -1.31 17.20
CA ALA A 45 8.84 -1.99 16.06
C ALA A 45 8.04 -3.25 15.63
N LYS A 46 7.56 -4.06 16.59
CA LYS A 46 6.73 -5.24 16.29
C LYS A 46 5.38 -4.85 15.70
N TYR A 47 4.70 -3.83 16.25
CA TYR A 47 3.43 -3.35 15.71
C TYR A 47 3.57 -2.84 14.27
N MET A 48 4.64 -2.10 13.95
CA MET A 48 4.91 -1.62 12.59
C MET A 48 5.09 -2.79 11.60
N LEU A 49 5.81 -3.83 12.00
CA LEU A 49 6.00 -5.03 11.14
C LEU A 49 4.69 -5.79 10.93
N ILE A 50 3.92 -6.01 12.00
CA ILE A 50 2.61 -6.67 11.93
C ILE A 50 1.67 -5.86 11.03
N PHE A 51 1.64 -4.54 11.18
CA PHE A 51 0.86 -3.64 10.35
C PHE A 51 1.28 -3.72 8.88
N GLY A 52 2.58 -3.71 8.58
CA GLY A 52 3.10 -3.86 7.21
C GLY A 52 2.68 -5.17 6.55
N VAL A 53 2.74 -6.29 7.28
CA VAL A 53 2.26 -7.60 6.80
C VAL A 53 0.75 -7.59 6.58
N PHE A 54 -0.01 -7.12 7.58
CA PHE A 54 -1.46 -7.05 7.51
C PHE A 54 -1.94 -6.19 6.32
N ASN A 55 -1.38 -5.00 6.19
CA ASN A 55 -1.66 -4.08 5.09
C ASN A 55 -1.34 -4.71 3.71
N SER A 56 -0.24 -5.45 3.61
CA SER A 56 0.13 -6.18 2.39
C SER A 56 -0.90 -7.23 2.00
N VAL A 57 -1.39 -8.00 2.98
CA VAL A 57 -2.45 -9.01 2.76
C VAL A 57 -3.76 -8.34 2.36
N VAL A 58 -4.16 -7.28 3.07
CA VAL A 58 -5.40 -6.53 2.78
C VAL A 58 -5.35 -5.96 1.36
N ILE A 59 -4.27 -5.30 0.96
CA ILE A 59 -4.14 -4.78 -0.41
C ILE A 59 -4.13 -5.89 -1.45
N GLY A 60 -3.53 -7.04 -1.15
CA GLY A 60 -3.61 -8.20 -2.03
C GLY A 60 -5.04 -8.66 -2.27
N ILE A 61 -5.87 -8.72 -1.23
CA ILE A 61 -7.29 -9.10 -1.33
C ILE A 61 -8.08 -8.01 -2.06
N LEU A 62 -7.90 -6.74 -1.68
CA LEU A 62 -8.61 -5.61 -2.28
C LEU A 62 -8.24 -5.37 -3.75
N SER A 63 -7.11 -5.89 -4.21
CA SER A 63 -6.68 -5.84 -5.61
C SER A 63 -7.17 -7.04 -6.46
N LEU A 64 -7.86 -8.02 -5.87
CA LEU A 64 -8.46 -9.13 -6.62
C LEU A 64 -9.44 -8.70 -7.72
N PRO A 65 -10.21 -7.59 -7.61
CA PRO A 65 -11.08 -7.14 -8.69
C PRO A 65 -10.36 -6.85 -10.03
N ILE A 66 -9.03 -6.75 -10.07
CA ILE A 66 -8.25 -6.71 -11.32
C ILE A 66 -8.63 -7.89 -12.23
N PHE A 67 -8.91 -9.07 -11.67
CA PHE A 67 -9.31 -10.25 -12.43
C PHE A 67 -10.68 -10.12 -13.10
N LEU A 68 -11.53 -9.16 -12.69
CA LEU A 68 -12.79 -8.89 -13.38
C LEU A 68 -12.58 -8.39 -14.83
N ASN A 69 -11.36 -7.97 -15.19
CA ASN A 69 -11.04 -7.62 -16.57
C ASN A 69 -11.00 -8.83 -17.53
N THR A 70 -11.21 -10.06 -17.06
CA THR A 70 -11.49 -11.19 -17.95
C THR A 70 -12.86 -11.08 -18.62
N TYR A 71 -13.81 -10.35 -18.02
CA TYR A 71 -15.15 -10.18 -18.58
C TYR A 71 -15.13 -9.13 -19.71
N PRO A 72 -15.63 -9.45 -20.91
CA PRO A 72 -15.64 -8.52 -22.04
C PRO A 72 -16.35 -7.19 -21.75
N SER A 73 -17.44 -7.23 -20.98
CA SER A 73 -18.22 -6.04 -20.58
C SER A 73 -17.42 -5.05 -19.72
N ILE A 74 -16.51 -5.56 -18.90
CA ILE A 74 -15.65 -4.74 -18.03
C ILE A 74 -14.43 -4.26 -18.84
N ASN A 75 -13.82 -5.14 -19.63
CA ASN A 75 -12.64 -4.79 -20.41
C ASN A 75 -12.92 -3.75 -21.51
N SER A 76 -14.12 -3.79 -22.12
CA SER A 76 -14.51 -2.82 -23.16
C SER A 76 -14.83 -1.43 -22.60
N ASN A 77 -15.23 -1.33 -21.33
CA ASN A 77 -15.58 -0.07 -20.70
C ASN A 77 -14.39 0.51 -19.90
N PRO A 78 -13.81 1.65 -20.32
CA PRO A 78 -12.62 2.20 -19.68
C PRO A 78 -12.85 2.59 -18.21
N LEU A 79 -14.05 3.02 -17.84
CA LEU A 79 -14.39 3.39 -16.47
C LEU A 79 -14.47 2.16 -15.56
N LEU A 80 -15.19 1.11 -15.97
CA LEU A 80 -15.29 -0.13 -15.19
C LEU A 80 -13.92 -0.80 -15.03
N ARG A 81 -13.12 -0.78 -16.08
CA ARG A 81 -11.72 -1.22 -16.03
C ARG A 81 -10.94 -0.40 -15.01
N LEU A 82 -10.98 0.94 -15.04
CA LEU A 82 -10.28 1.76 -14.05
C LEU A 82 -10.76 1.46 -12.61
N LEU A 83 -12.07 1.38 -12.39
CA LEU A 83 -12.66 1.10 -11.08
C LEU A 83 -12.23 -0.28 -10.55
N SER A 84 -12.20 -1.30 -11.39
CA SER A 84 -11.75 -2.65 -10.99
C SER A 84 -10.29 -2.71 -10.55
N TRP A 85 -9.47 -1.72 -10.94
CA TRP A 85 -8.07 -1.64 -10.52
C TRP A 85 -7.87 -0.79 -9.27
N PHE A 86 -8.58 0.32 -9.15
CA PHE A 86 -8.25 1.34 -8.16
C PHE A 86 -9.29 1.51 -7.06
N LEU A 87 -10.57 1.19 -7.27
CA LEU A 87 -11.63 1.58 -6.35
C LEU A 87 -11.36 1.08 -4.92
N LEU A 88 -11.30 -0.24 -4.73
CA LEU A 88 -11.07 -0.83 -3.41
C LEU A 88 -9.71 -0.49 -2.80
N PRO A 89 -8.56 -0.66 -3.49
CA PRO A 89 -7.28 -0.33 -2.88
C PRO A 89 -7.19 1.18 -2.60
N ALA A 90 -7.64 2.07 -3.49
CA ALA A 90 -7.60 3.51 -3.24
C ALA A 90 -8.46 3.91 -2.03
N THR A 91 -9.66 3.34 -1.86
CA THR A 91 -10.49 3.58 -0.67
C THR A 91 -9.76 3.18 0.62
N TRP A 92 -9.08 2.03 0.64
CA TRP A 92 -8.27 1.62 1.79
C TRP A 92 -7.11 2.58 2.06
N HIS A 93 -6.41 3.05 1.02
CA HIS A 93 -5.32 4.01 1.18
C HIS A 93 -5.83 5.36 1.70
N MET A 94 -6.96 5.85 1.17
CA MET A 94 -7.60 7.07 1.65
C MET A 94 -8.00 6.93 3.12
N PHE A 95 -8.50 5.77 3.53
CA PHE A 95 -8.81 5.49 4.94
C PHE A 95 -7.57 5.53 5.83
N ILE A 96 -6.47 4.87 5.43
CA ILE A 96 -5.20 4.95 6.18
C ILE A 96 -4.73 6.40 6.32
N PHE A 97 -4.71 7.16 5.22
CA PHE A 97 -4.29 8.57 5.26
C PHE A 97 -5.19 9.43 6.14
N TRP A 98 -6.50 9.19 6.10
CA TRP A 98 -7.46 9.90 6.94
C TRP A 98 -7.22 9.62 8.43
N VAL A 99 -7.00 8.36 8.81
CA VAL A 99 -6.71 7.99 10.21
C VAL A 99 -5.40 8.63 10.65
N SER A 100 -4.33 8.49 9.85
CA SER A 100 -3.03 9.06 10.19
C SER A 100 -2.98 10.58 10.20
N SER A 101 -3.90 11.28 9.52
CA SER A 101 -3.96 12.74 9.57
C SER A 101 -4.63 13.28 10.83
N GLN A 102 -5.47 12.50 11.52
CA GLN A 102 -6.05 12.90 12.81
C GLN A 102 -4.98 13.00 13.90
N ASP A 103 -3.94 12.17 13.82
CA ASP A 103 -2.86 12.10 14.81
C ASP A 103 -1.67 13.02 14.47
N TYR A 104 -1.71 13.74 13.34
CA TYR A 104 -0.59 14.54 12.83
C TYR A 104 -0.21 15.73 13.75
N SER A 105 -1.13 16.21 14.57
CA SER A 105 -0.92 17.39 15.43
C SER A 105 -0.04 17.13 16.66
N ALA A 106 0.38 15.89 16.91
CA ALA A 106 1.00 15.50 18.19
C ALA A 106 2.52 15.27 18.16
N SER A 107 3.18 15.13 17.00
CA SER A 107 4.61 14.77 16.93
C SER A 107 5.45 15.77 16.12
N GLU A 108 6.40 16.46 16.77
CA GLU A 108 7.43 17.27 16.09
C GLU A 108 8.53 16.42 15.45
N ASP A 109 8.75 15.19 15.95
CA ASP A 109 9.77 14.29 15.45
C ASP A 109 9.33 13.57 14.17
N LEU A 110 10.14 13.70 13.11
CA LEU A 110 9.90 13.04 11.81
C LEU A 110 9.77 11.52 11.94
N ILE A 111 10.54 10.88 12.82
CA ILE A 111 10.54 9.42 13.02
C ILE A 111 9.27 8.94 13.76
N GLU A 112 8.59 9.83 14.47
CA GLU A 112 7.34 9.54 15.16
C GLU A 112 6.12 9.95 14.35
N ASN A 113 6.34 10.55 13.17
CA ASN A 113 5.26 11.10 12.37
C ASN A 113 4.41 9.98 11.71
N PRO A 114 3.13 9.84 12.11
CA PRO A 114 2.26 8.77 11.58
C PRO A 114 2.01 8.91 10.08
N PHE A 115 2.11 10.12 9.52
CA PHE A 115 1.97 10.36 8.09
C PHE A 115 3.10 9.72 7.27
N ILE A 116 4.34 9.71 7.79
CA ILE A 116 5.46 9.07 7.09
C ILE A 116 5.26 7.56 7.04
N LEU A 117 4.86 6.95 8.15
CA LEU A 117 4.53 5.53 8.19
C LEU A 117 3.38 5.18 7.25
N ALA A 118 2.34 6.02 7.22
CA ALA A 118 1.23 5.88 6.27
C ALA A 118 1.73 5.94 4.82
N ALA A 119 2.55 6.93 4.47
CA ALA A 119 3.11 7.10 3.13
C ALA A 119 3.95 5.89 2.70
N ILE A 120 4.83 5.39 3.57
CA ILE A 120 5.64 4.18 3.34
C ILE A 120 4.73 2.98 3.03
N ASN A 121 3.62 2.84 3.75
CA ASN A 121 2.70 1.72 3.62
C ASN A 121 1.69 1.86 2.47
N THR A 122 1.63 2.99 1.77
CA THR A 122 0.58 3.28 0.77
C THR A 122 1.15 3.63 -0.61
N TRP A 123 2.15 4.49 -0.68
CA TRP A 123 2.66 5.00 -1.96
C TRP A 123 3.24 3.92 -2.88
N PRO A 124 4.01 2.92 -2.40
CA PRO A 124 4.53 1.86 -3.25
C PRO A 124 3.41 1.11 -3.99
N TYR A 125 2.26 0.89 -3.34
CA TYR A 125 1.11 0.24 -3.95
C TYR A 125 0.41 1.12 -4.98
N ILE A 126 0.19 2.40 -4.68
CA ILE A 126 -0.43 3.36 -5.63
C ILE A 126 0.42 3.44 -6.90
N LEU A 127 1.74 3.60 -6.75
CA LEU A 127 2.67 3.64 -7.88
C LEU A 127 2.68 2.31 -8.63
N GLY A 128 2.75 1.18 -7.92
CA GLY A 128 2.71 -0.16 -8.49
C GLY A 128 1.45 -0.42 -9.32
N LEU A 129 0.28 -0.10 -8.77
CA LEU A 129 -1.01 -0.18 -9.45
C LEU A 129 -1.04 0.73 -10.68
N TRP A 130 -0.60 1.98 -10.57
CA TRP A 130 -0.60 2.94 -11.67
C TRP A 130 0.29 2.52 -12.84
N PHE A 131 1.54 2.15 -12.56
CA PHE A 131 2.47 1.71 -13.61
C PHE A 131 1.99 0.43 -14.27
N THR A 132 1.48 -0.52 -13.48
CA THR A 132 0.98 -1.79 -14.00
C THR A 132 -0.29 -1.60 -14.82
N TYR A 133 -1.21 -0.73 -14.40
CA TYR A 133 -2.41 -0.36 -15.14
C TYR A 133 -2.06 0.23 -16.51
N LYS A 134 -1.08 1.14 -16.58
CA LYS A 134 -0.59 1.68 -17.86
C LYS A 134 -0.02 0.60 -18.77
N GLN A 135 0.73 -0.35 -18.22
CA GLN A 135 1.25 -1.49 -19.00
C GLN A 135 0.12 -2.39 -19.52
N PHE A 136 -0.90 -2.64 -18.70
CA PHE A 136 -2.08 -3.42 -19.08
C PHE A 136 -2.86 -2.74 -20.20
N HIS A 137 -3.14 -1.44 -20.07
CA HIS A 137 -3.85 -0.66 -21.07
C HIS A 137 -3.13 -0.68 -22.44
N LYS A 138 -1.80 -0.51 -22.45
CA LYS A 138 -0.99 -0.60 -23.67
C LYS A 138 -1.02 -1.98 -24.34
N GLN A 139 -1.25 -3.06 -23.59
CA GLN A 139 -1.35 -4.40 -24.17
C GLN A 139 -2.72 -4.65 -24.80
N ILE A 140 -3.78 -4.15 -24.17
CA ILE A 140 -5.13 -4.24 -24.74
C ILE A 140 -5.24 -3.42 -26.03
N SER A 141 -4.69 -2.20 -26.05
CA SER A 141 -4.75 -1.33 -27.23
C SER A 141 -3.98 -1.85 -28.45
N LYS A 142 -3.12 -2.86 -28.28
CA LYS A 142 -2.40 -3.52 -29.39
C LYS A 142 -3.12 -4.77 -29.90
N ALA A 143 -4.07 -5.29 -29.13
CA ALA A 143 -4.82 -6.49 -29.46
C ALA A 143 -6.14 -6.19 -30.20
N VAL A 144 -6.56 -4.93 -30.19
CA VAL A 144 -7.68 -4.36 -30.96
C VAL A 144 -7.11 -3.71 -32.21
#